data_AF-A0A7J8HGL5-F1
#
_entry.id   AF-A0A7J8HGL5-F1
#
_cell.length_a   1.000
_cell.length_b   1.000
_cell.length_c   1.000
_cell.angle_alpha   90.00
_cell.angle_beta   90.00
_cell.angle_gamma   90.00
#
_symmetry.space_group_name_H-M   'P 1'
#
loop_
_entity.id
_entity.type
_entity.pdbx_description
1 polymer ?
#
loop_
_entity_poly.entity_id
_entity_poly.type
_entity_poly.pdbx_seq_one_letter_code
_entity_poly.pdbx_strand_id
1 'polypeptide(L)'
;MKFPYRSVERQLARKWFLEKLKPEGLHQLLAGFEDKSAYALCTFAFSTGDSSEPVRLFRGRTSGRIVAPRGCRDFGWDPCFQPDGYEQTYAEMPKAEKNAISHRFRALRELQEYFGGLTSGASDEHAHRGSGEG
;
A
#
# COMPACT_ATOMS: atom_id res chain seq x y z
N MET A 1 19.37 19.13 24.40
CA MET A 1 19.46 18.30 23.18
C MET A 1 18.13 17.55 23.04
N LYS A 2 17.19 18.07 22.25
CA LYS A 2 15.83 17.49 22.10
C LYS A 2 15.86 16.58 20.87
N PHE A 3 15.76 15.27 21.07
CA PHE A 3 15.51 14.34 19.98
C PHE A 3 14.07 14.58 19.49
N PRO A 4 13.85 14.91 18.20
CA PRO A 4 12.50 15.02 17.68
C PRO A 4 11.87 13.62 17.71
N TYR A 5 10.69 13.54 18.32
CA TYR A 5 9.81 12.38 18.34
C TYR A 5 9.50 11.99 16.89
N ARG A 6 10.32 11.12 16.30
CA ARG A 6 9.99 10.50 15.01
C ARG A 6 8.73 9.71 15.29
N SER A 7 7.62 10.15 14.69
CA SER A 7 6.37 9.43 14.59
C SER A 7 6.69 7.96 14.36
N VAL A 8 6.57 7.15 15.42
CA VAL A 8 6.63 5.71 15.32
C VAL A 8 5.41 5.38 14.49
N GLU A 9 5.60 5.27 13.18
CA GLU A 9 4.61 4.69 12.29
C GLU A 9 4.24 3.38 12.94
N ARG A 10 3.02 3.33 13.48
CA ARG A 10 2.44 2.15 14.11
C ARG A 10 2.20 1.14 12.99
N GLN A 11 3.27 0.57 12.44
CA GLN A 11 3.24 -0.73 11.78
C GLN A 11 2.95 -1.72 12.90
N LEU A 12 1.67 -1.77 13.28
CA LEU A 12 1.12 -2.82 14.09
C LEU A 12 1.61 -4.13 13.51
N ALA A 13 2.06 -5.00 14.40
CA ALA A 13 2.30 -6.42 14.18
C ALA A 13 0.99 -7.10 13.74
N ARG A 14 0.41 -6.65 12.63
CA ARG A 14 -0.97 -6.87 12.18
C ARG A 14 -1.29 -8.35 12.14
N LYS A 15 -0.31 -9.16 11.70
CA LYS A 15 -0.39 -10.62 11.70
C LYS A 15 -0.67 -11.16 13.12
N TRP A 16 0.13 -10.76 14.09
CA TRP A 16 0.03 -11.21 15.47
C TRP A 16 -1.24 -10.72 16.16
N PHE A 17 -1.57 -9.43 16.00
CA PHE A 17 -2.81 -8.87 16.53
C PHE A 17 -4.02 -9.59 15.94
N LEU A 18 -4.06 -9.77 14.61
CA LEU A 18 -5.15 -10.50 13.96
C LEU A 18 -5.22 -11.96 14.40
N GLU A 19 -4.09 -12.64 14.56
CA GLU A 19 -4.04 -14.02 15.03
C GLU A 19 -4.68 -14.17 16.42
N LYS A 20 -4.32 -13.30 17.36
CA LYS A 20 -4.77 -13.35 18.75
C LYS A 20 -6.15 -12.77 18.98
N LEU A 21 -6.48 -11.68 18.30
CA LEU A 21 -7.67 -10.88 18.59
C LEU A 21 -8.80 -11.09 17.61
N LYS A 22 -8.50 -11.59 16.41
CA LYS A 22 -9.44 -11.65 15.27
C LYS A 22 -9.97 -10.25 14.90
N PRO A 23 -10.78 -10.10 13.84
CA PRO A 23 -11.36 -8.80 13.48
C PRO A 23 -12.15 -8.14 14.62
N GLU A 24 -12.83 -8.95 15.46
CA GLU A 24 -13.59 -8.45 16.62
C GLU A 24 -12.68 -7.71 17.59
N GLY A 25 -11.59 -8.36 18.00
CA GLY A 25 -10.69 -7.79 18.99
C GLY A 25 -9.91 -6.60 18.43
N LEU A 26 -9.67 -6.54 17.11
CA LEU A 26 -9.12 -5.33 16.48
C LEU A 26 -10.06 -4.12 16.63
N HIS A 27 -11.37 -4.31 16.45
CA HIS A 27 -12.35 -3.27 16.71
C HIS A 27 -12.45 -2.94 18.21
N GLN A 28 -12.46 -3.95 19.08
CA GLN A 28 -12.56 -3.76 20.53
C GLN A 28 -11.34 -3.06 21.14
N LEU A 29 -10.14 -3.25 20.57
CA LEU A 29 -8.95 -2.51 20.99
C LEU A 29 -9.13 -0.99 20.91
N LEU A 30 -10.00 -0.53 20.02
CA LEU A 30 -10.28 0.88 19.84
C LEU A 30 -11.44 1.37 20.71
N ALA A 31 -12.09 0.53 21.52
CA ALA A 31 -13.28 0.91 22.29
C ALA A 31 -13.09 2.18 23.14
N GLY A 32 -11.91 2.36 23.74
CA GLY A 32 -11.58 3.54 24.55
C GLY A 32 -11.11 4.78 23.78
N PHE A 33 -11.13 4.76 22.44
CA PHE A 33 -10.68 5.87 21.59
C PHE A 33 -11.83 6.36 20.72
N GLU A 34 -12.08 7.67 20.67
CA GLU A 34 -13.10 8.25 19.77
C GLU A 34 -12.72 8.09 18.29
N ASP A 35 -11.44 8.33 17.99
CA ASP A 35 -10.90 8.20 16.65
C ASP A 35 -10.80 6.72 16.22
N LYS A 36 -11.59 6.37 15.21
CA LYS A 36 -11.57 5.04 14.57
C LYS A 36 -10.87 5.05 13.22
N SER A 37 -10.30 6.19 12.81
CA SER A 37 -9.63 6.32 11.54
C SER A 37 -8.43 5.39 11.46
N ALA A 38 -8.21 4.84 10.28
CA ALA A 38 -7.13 3.93 9.99
C ALA A 38 -6.75 4.05 8.52
N TYR A 39 -5.65 3.41 8.15
CA TYR A 39 -5.31 3.24 6.75
C TYR A 39 -4.68 1.88 6.50
N ALA A 40 -5.00 1.30 5.35
CA ALA A 40 -4.28 0.16 4.81
C ALA A 40 -3.09 0.67 3.99
N LEU A 41 -1.90 0.11 4.22
CA LEU A 41 -0.66 0.47 3.53
C LEU A 41 -0.07 -0.77 2.85
N CYS A 42 0.29 -0.64 1.57
CA CYS A 42 1.15 -1.58 0.86
C CYS A 42 2.43 -0.86 0.46
N THR A 43 3.57 -1.50 0.68
CA THR A 43 4.87 -1.02 0.22
C THR A 43 5.51 -2.12 -0.64
N PHE A 44 5.78 -1.84 -1.91
CA PHE A 44 6.71 -2.62 -2.72
C PHE A 44 8.11 -2.03 -2.58
N ALA A 45 9.11 -2.90 -2.56
CA ALA A 45 10.51 -2.53 -2.55
C ALA A 45 11.19 -3.14 -3.79
N PHE A 46 11.92 -2.33 -4.53
CA PHE A 46 12.62 -2.72 -5.75
C PHE A 46 14.10 -2.35 -5.66
N SER A 47 14.95 -3.26 -6.10
CA SER A 47 16.38 -3.04 -6.28
C SER A 47 16.80 -3.69 -7.59
N THR A 48 17.72 -3.05 -8.29
CA THR A 48 18.40 -3.61 -9.47
C THR A 48 19.40 -4.69 -9.11
N GLY A 49 19.78 -4.79 -7.82
CA GLY A 49 20.86 -5.65 -7.32
C GLY A 49 22.22 -4.96 -7.30
N ASP A 50 22.34 -3.76 -7.88
CA ASP A 50 23.53 -2.93 -7.78
C ASP A 50 23.62 -2.32 -6.37
N SER A 51 24.75 -2.51 -5.70
CA SER A 51 25.00 -1.99 -4.35
C SER A 51 25.16 -0.48 -4.30
N SER A 52 25.42 0.17 -5.44
CA SER A 52 25.49 1.62 -5.57
C SER A 52 24.11 2.27 -5.74
N GLU A 53 23.07 1.49 -6.07
CA GLU A 53 21.70 1.99 -6.21
C GLU A 53 20.86 1.73 -4.95
N PRO A 54 20.19 2.74 -4.40
CA PRO A 54 19.33 2.54 -3.23
C PRO A 54 18.06 1.78 -3.62
N VAL A 55 17.51 1.01 -2.66
CA VAL A 55 16.19 0.40 -2.79
C VAL A 55 15.13 1.49 -3.01
N ARG A 56 14.35 1.37 -4.08
CA ARG A 56 13.18 2.22 -4.33
C ARG A 56 11.94 1.64 -3.69
N LEU A 57 11.12 2.49 -3.10
CA LEU A 57 9.91 2.10 -2.39
C LEU A 57 8.69 2.71 -3.06
N PHE A 58 7.70 1.88 -3.37
CA PHE A 58 6.42 2.27 -3.96
C PHE A 58 5.32 1.99 -2.96
N ARG A 59 4.49 2.99 -2.65
CA ARG A 59 3.56 2.95 -1.54
C ARG A 59 2.15 3.23 -2.02
N GLY A 60 1.22 2.39 -1.62
CA GLY A 60 -0.19 2.64 -1.81
C GLY A 60 -0.89 2.66 -0.47
N ARG A 61 -1.68 3.70 -0.24
CA ARG A 61 -2.46 3.90 0.97
C ARG A 61 -3.94 3.99 0.63
N THR A 62 -4.78 3.35 1.44
CA THR A 62 -6.24 3.57 1.43
C THR A 62 -6.65 3.97 2.84
N SER A 63 -7.18 5.19 2.98
CA SER A 63 -7.76 5.66 4.24
C SER A 63 -9.14 5.06 4.47
N GLY A 64 -9.52 4.95 5.73
CA GLY A 64 -10.77 4.34 6.15
C GLY A 64 -10.92 4.40 7.66
N ARG A 65 -11.74 3.50 8.17
CA ARG A 65 -12.03 3.35 9.60
C ARG A 65 -12.15 1.90 10.00
N ILE A 66 -11.83 1.63 11.25
CA ILE A 66 -12.07 0.33 11.87
C ILE A 66 -13.51 0.28 12.37
N VAL A 67 -14.24 -0.76 11.99
CA VAL A 67 -15.65 -0.95 12.29
C VAL A 67 -15.90 -2.34 12.87
N ALA A 68 -17.06 -2.53 13.50
CA ALA A 68 -17.51 -3.86 13.87
C ALA A 68 -17.50 -4.79 12.64
N PRO A 69 -16.94 -6.02 12.74
CA PRO A 69 -16.70 -6.86 11.58
C PRO A 69 -17.96 -7.23 10.79
N ARG A 70 -17.91 -7.11 9.46
CA ARG A 70 -18.98 -7.53 8.53
C ARG A 70 -18.40 -8.20 7.28
N GLY A 71 -19.21 -9.02 6.61
CA GLY A 71 -18.79 -9.76 5.41
C GLY A 71 -18.08 -11.08 5.71
N CYS A 72 -17.49 -11.69 4.67
CA CYS A 72 -16.87 -13.02 4.76
C CYS A 72 -15.54 -12.98 5.54
N ARG A 73 -15.33 -13.96 6.43
CA ARG A 73 -14.19 -14.01 7.38
C ARG A 73 -12.96 -14.73 6.85
N ASP A 74 -13.00 -15.19 5.60
CA ASP A 74 -11.93 -15.99 5.02
C ASP A 74 -10.62 -15.20 4.86
N PHE A 75 -10.70 -13.86 4.81
CA PHE A 75 -9.56 -13.02 4.49
C PHE A 75 -9.24 -11.96 5.54
N GLY A 76 -8.30 -12.29 6.43
CA GLY A 76 -7.52 -11.30 7.13
C GLY A 76 -8.34 -10.37 8.03
N TRP A 77 -8.02 -9.08 7.95
CA TRP A 77 -8.64 -7.98 8.68
C TRP A 77 -9.70 -7.24 7.84
N ASP A 78 -9.92 -7.67 6.60
CA ASP A 78 -10.88 -7.04 5.69
C ASP A 78 -12.28 -6.86 6.30
N PRO A 79 -12.81 -7.79 7.13
CA PRO A 79 -14.11 -7.60 7.75
C PRO A 79 -14.23 -6.39 8.65
N CYS A 80 -13.13 -5.89 9.23
CA CYS A 80 -13.16 -4.77 10.18
C CYS A 80 -12.67 -3.45 9.58
N PHE A 81 -12.37 -3.39 8.28
CA PHE A 81 -11.91 -2.16 7.63
C PHE A 81 -12.93 -1.67 6.60
N GLN A 82 -13.46 -0.48 6.83
CA GLN A 82 -14.33 0.23 5.90
C GLN A 82 -13.54 1.39 5.26
N PRO A 83 -13.26 1.36 3.94
CA PRO A 83 -12.56 2.43 3.26
C PRO A 83 -13.43 3.70 3.19
N ASP A 84 -12.78 4.86 3.17
CA ASP A 84 -13.48 6.14 3.04
C ASP A 84 -14.22 6.21 1.70
N GLY A 85 -15.44 6.76 1.73
CA GLY A 85 -16.32 6.86 0.55
C GLY A 85 -17.20 5.62 0.29
N TYR A 86 -17.13 4.60 1.14
CA TYR A 86 -17.92 3.37 1.03
C TYR A 86 -18.59 3.04 2.36
N GLU A 87 -19.75 2.36 2.30
CA GLU A 87 -20.45 1.82 3.47
C GLU A 87 -20.14 0.33 3.74
N GLN A 88 -19.53 -0.34 2.75
CA GLN A 88 -19.12 -1.73 2.82
C GLN A 88 -17.72 -1.86 3.43
N THR A 89 -17.49 -2.94 4.18
CA THR A 89 -16.12 -3.35 4.53
C THR A 89 -15.42 -3.97 3.32
N TYR A 90 -14.10 -4.07 3.35
CA TYR A 90 -13.35 -4.78 2.30
C TYR A 90 -13.80 -6.23 2.09
N ALA A 91 -14.37 -6.88 3.10
CA ALA A 91 -14.89 -8.24 2.99
C ALA A 91 -16.29 -8.33 2.38
N GLU A 92 -17.03 -7.22 2.36
CA GLU A 92 -18.35 -7.10 1.72
C GLU A 92 -18.25 -6.62 0.27
N MET A 93 -17.12 -6.02 -0.11
CA MET A 93 -16.92 -5.48 -1.45
C MET A 93 -16.69 -6.58 -2.50
N PRO A 94 -17.30 -6.46 -3.70
CA PRO A 94 -16.89 -7.22 -4.87
C PRO A 94 -15.39 -7.05 -5.15
N LYS A 95 -14.73 -8.12 -5.58
CA LYS A 95 -13.28 -8.13 -5.82
C LYS A 95 -12.82 -7.03 -6.78
N ALA A 96 -13.58 -6.77 -7.84
CA ALA A 96 -13.26 -5.73 -8.82
C ALA A 96 -13.26 -4.32 -8.20
N GLU A 97 -14.28 -4.02 -7.40
CA GLU A 97 -14.44 -2.72 -6.73
C GLU A 97 -13.35 -2.51 -5.67
N LYS A 98 -13.10 -3.54 -4.84
CA LYS A 98 -12.00 -3.53 -3.88
C LYS A 98 -10.66 -3.29 -4.57
N ASN A 99 -10.39 -3.98 -5.68
CA ASN A 99 -9.14 -3.83 -6.41
C ASN A 99 -8.93 -2.40 -6.89
N ALA A 100 -9.97 -1.73 -7.40
CA ALA A 100 -9.90 -0.36 -7.90
C ALA A 100 -9.40 0.65 -6.84
N ILE A 101 -9.75 0.44 -5.56
CA ILE A 101 -9.38 1.35 -4.47
C ILE A 101 -8.29 0.80 -3.54
N SER A 102 -7.85 -0.44 -3.73
CA SER A 102 -6.98 -1.10 -2.78
C SER A 102 -5.60 -0.45 -2.70
N HIS A 103 -5.09 -0.34 -1.47
CA HIS A 103 -3.73 0.08 -1.15
C HIS A 103 -2.68 -0.70 -1.95
N ARG A 104 -2.90 -2.00 -2.21
CA ARG A 104 -2.00 -2.79 -3.05
C ARG A 104 -2.03 -2.38 -4.51
N PHE A 105 -3.21 -2.16 -5.10
CA PHE A 105 -3.32 -1.71 -6.49
C PHE A 105 -2.72 -0.31 -6.67
N ARG A 106 -2.89 0.58 -5.69
CA ARG A 106 -2.24 1.91 -5.68
C ARG A 106 -0.71 1.78 -5.67
N ALA A 107 -0.15 0.91 -4.82
CA ALA A 107 1.30 0.68 -4.78
C ALA A 107 1.83 0.07 -6.10
N LEU A 108 1.04 -0.84 -6.70
CA LEU A 108 1.39 -1.45 -7.97
C LEU A 108 1.32 -0.44 -9.13
N ARG A 109 0.39 0.51 -9.10
CA ARG A 109 0.32 1.60 -10.08
C ARG A 109 1.57 2.48 -10.03
N GLU A 110 2.03 2.89 -8.85
CA GLU A 110 3.28 3.65 -8.73
C GLU A 110 4.47 2.88 -9.31
N LEU A 111 4.54 1.56 -9.07
CA LEU A 111 5.55 0.69 -9.67
C LEU A 111 5.43 0.64 -11.21
N GLN A 112 4.21 0.52 -11.72
CA GLN A 112 3.94 0.49 -13.16
C GLN A 112 4.35 1.80 -13.84
N GLU A 113 4.01 2.94 -13.25
CA GLU A 113 4.38 4.28 -13.74
C GLU A 113 5.89 4.45 -13.81
N TYR A 114 6.61 3.97 -12.79
CA TYR A 114 8.08 3.98 -12.79
C TYR A 114 8.68 3.25 -14.00
N PHE A 115 8.21 2.04 -14.31
CA PHE A 115 8.71 1.30 -15.48
C PHE A 115 8.25 1.90 -16.81
N GLY A 116 7.03 2.45 -16.90
CA GLY A 116 6.55 3.12 -18.10
C GLY A 116 7.36 4.39 -18.46
N GLY A 117 7.86 5.09 -17.43
CA GLY A 117 8.77 6.23 -17.60
C GLY A 117 10.18 5.84 -18.08
N LEU A 118 10.64 4.64 -17.77
CA LEU A 118 11.97 4.17 -18.21
C LEU A 118 11.99 3.77 -19.69
N THR A 119 10.89 3.24 -20.22
CA THR A 119 10.81 2.78 -21.62
C THR A 119 10.68 3.91 -22.63
N SER A 120 10.26 5.10 -22.19
CA SER A 120 10.05 6.27 -23.05
C SER A 120 11.32 7.11 -23.27
N GLY A 121 12.43 6.81 -22.58
CA GLY A 121 13.72 7.51 -22.70
C GLY A 121 14.80 6.77 -23.51
N ALA A 122 14.52 5.58 -24.04
CA ALA A 122 15.52 4.71 -24.68
C ALA A 122 15.62 4.85 -26.21
N SER A 123 14.92 5.79 -26.84
CA SER A 123 14.83 5.89 -28.32
C SER A 123 15.81 6.85 -29.01
N ASP A 124 16.62 7.63 -28.29
CA ASP A 124 17.35 8.76 -28.89
C ASP A 124 18.89 8.65 -28.97
N GLU A 125 19.50 7.46 -28.80
CA GLU A 125 20.98 7.32 -28.85
C GLU A 125 21.56 6.59 -30.08
N HIS A 126 20.81 6.31 -31.15
CA HIS A 126 21.34 5.58 -32.32
C HIS A 126 21.12 6.27 -33.69
N ALA A 127 21.18 7.60 -33.74
CA ALA A 127 21.14 8.33 -35.01
C ALA A 127 22.21 9.43 -35.13
N HIS A 128 23.49 9.12 -34.89
CA HIS A 128 24.58 9.91 -35.50
C HIS A 128 25.94 9.20 -35.47
N ARG A 129 26.18 8.26 -36.41
CA ARG A 129 27.53 7.92 -36.87
C ARG A 129 27.45 7.29 -38.25
N GLY A 130 27.52 8.16 -39.26
CA GLY A 130 27.49 7.79 -40.67
C GLY A 130 27.78 8.98 -41.56
N SER A 131 29.03 9.43 -41.60
CA SER A 131 29.63 10.15 -42.73
C SER A 131 31.12 10.33 -42.47
N GLY A 132 31.92 9.60 -43.22
CA GLY A 132 33.38 9.65 -43.22
C GLY A 132 33.84 8.90 -44.45
N GLU A 133 33.97 9.65 -45.54
CA GLU A 133 34.48 9.27 -46.85
C GLU A 133 35.95 8.82 -46.78
N GLY A 134 36.40 8.03 -47.77
CA GLY A 134 37.81 7.71 -47.99
C GLY A 134 38.02 6.37 -48.68
#